data_AF-A0ABD2Z4E4-F1
#
_entry.id   AF-A0ABD2Z4E4-F1
#
_cell.length_a   1.000
_cell.length_b   1.000
_cell.length_c   1.000
_cell.angle_alpha   90.00
_cell.angle_beta   90.00
_cell.angle_gamma   90.00
#
_symmetry.space_group_name_H-M   'P 1'
#
loop_
_entity.id
_entity.type
_entity.pdbx_description
1 polymer ?
#
loop_
_entity_poly.entity_id
_entity_poly.type
_entity_poly.pdbx_seq_one_letter_code
_entity_poly.pdbx_strand_id
1 'polypeptide(L)'
;MWKLLHGILPTNEMIYRRTGKGDPICFECGDVLKPLNIFCFLCTNVDMVWKLFPIQWEGLTQDRWCIWRWWGKLAEAAKNSTRKEHVEATIYQLWQLWKSRNDWRFNQKETPADFMARRAIDEWNKFLNRNKLTEARREDIHHEDNLRVGTSFWNLFKQSEGL
;
A
#
# COMPACT_ATOMS: atom_id res chain seq x y z
N MET A 1 3.79 2.05 7.29
CA MET A 1 2.48 1.90 7.96
C MET A 1 2.60 1.81 9.48
N TRP A 2 3.33 0.84 10.04
CA TRP A 2 3.52 0.68 11.49
C TRP A 2 3.83 1.97 12.27
N LYS A 3 4.85 2.74 11.85
CA LYS A 3 5.20 4.02 12.50
C LYS A 3 4.07 5.07 12.49
N LEU A 4 3.17 5.01 11.50
CA LEU A 4 1.99 5.88 11.42
C LEU A 4 0.95 5.47 12.46
N LEU A 5 0.64 4.17 12.54
CA LEU A 5 -0.31 3.61 13.50
C LEU A 5 0.10 3.93 14.94
N HIS A 6 1.40 3.85 15.23
CA HIS A 6 1.92 4.15 16.57
C HIS A 6 2.16 5.63 16.87
N GLY A 7 1.83 6.56 15.95
CA GLY A 7 2.07 7.99 16.18
C GLY A 7 3.55 8.34 16.37
N ILE A 8 4.44 7.57 15.74
CA ILE A 8 5.90 7.77 15.85
C ILE A 8 6.40 8.66 14.72
N LEU A 9 5.67 8.73 13.60
CA LEU A 9 6.07 9.55 12.45
C LEU A 9 6.13 11.03 12.81
N PRO A 10 7.31 11.69 12.72
CA PRO A 10 7.42 13.10 13.02
C PRO A 10 6.61 13.93 12.02
N THR A 11 5.48 14.47 12.48
CA THR A 11 4.69 15.50 11.78
C THR A 11 5.05 16.86 12.39
N ASN A 12 4.79 17.97 11.68
CA ASN A 12 5.10 19.29 12.25
C ASN A 12 4.30 19.53 13.53
N GLU A 13 3.04 19.07 13.59
CA GLU A 13 2.22 19.10 14.80
C GLU A 13 2.88 18.35 15.96
N MET A 14 3.37 17.13 15.76
CA MET A 14 4.03 16.40 16.84
C MET A 14 5.35 17.05 17.25
N ILE A 15 6.11 17.61 16.30
CA ILE A 15 7.36 18.32 16.62
C ILE A 15 7.04 19.56 17.45
N TYR A 16 6.07 20.36 17.02
CA TYR A 16 5.58 21.53 17.73
C TYR A 16 5.07 21.17 19.13
N ARG A 17 4.22 20.13 19.24
CA ARG A 17 3.67 19.68 20.52
C ARG A 17 4.74 19.17 21.49
N ARG A 18 5.77 18.49 21.00
CA ARG A 18 6.84 17.90 21.84
C ARG A 18 7.91 18.90 22.23
N THR A 19 8.19 19.88 21.38
CA THR A 19 9.39 20.73 21.54
C THR A 19 9.07 22.22 21.67
N GLY A 20 7.83 22.64 21.38
CA GLY A 20 7.45 24.04 21.22
C GLY A 20 8.07 24.71 19.98
N LYS A 21 8.79 23.95 19.14
CA LYS A 21 9.51 24.46 17.97
C LYS A 21 8.87 23.97 16.67
N GLY A 22 8.94 24.79 15.63
CA GLY A 22 8.34 24.53 14.32
C GLY A 22 6.97 25.19 14.16
N ASP A 23 6.36 24.99 12.99
CA ASP A 23 5.07 25.57 12.63
C ASP A 23 3.98 24.49 12.71
N PRO A 24 2.89 24.68 13.50
CA PRO A 24 1.77 23.75 13.53
C PRO A 24 0.91 23.82 12.25
N ILE A 25 1.29 24.57 11.22
CA ILE A 25 0.56 24.65 9.95
C ILE A 25 1.01 23.54 8.98
N CYS A 26 0.06 23.06 8.18
CA CYS A 26 0.32 22.18 7.08
C CYS A 26 1.01 22.96 5.95
N PHE A 27 2.26 22.65 5.63
CA PHE A 27 2.97 23.31 4.52
C PHE A 27 2.36 23.05 3.13
N GLU A 28 1.43 22.10 3.00
CA GLU A 28 0.85 21.71 1.73
C GLU A 28 -0.53 22.35 1.48
N CYS A 29 -1.35 22.55 2.53
CA CYS A 29 -2.67 23.18 2.40
C CYS A 29 -2.84 24.49 3.16
N GLY A 30 -1.89 24.89 4.00
CA GLY A 30 -1.98 26.12 4.82
C GLY A 30 -2.91 26.02 6.02
N ASP A 31 -3.58 24.88 6.25
CA ASP A 31 -4.45 24.70 7.41
C ASP A 31 -3.67 24.39 8.68
N VAL A 32 -4.20 24.85 9.83
CA VAL A 32 -3.69 24.45 11.16
C VAL A 32 -3.78 22.94 11.29
N LEU A 33 -2.64 22.29 11.55
CA LEU A 33 -2.58 20.84 11.73
C LEU A 33 -3.39 20.46 12.96
N LYS A 34 -4.42 19.64 12.76
CA LYS A 34 -5.14 19.03 13.87
C LYS A 34 -4.23 18.00 14.56
N PRO A 35 -4.39 17.77 15.88
CA PRO A 35 -3.54 16.87 16.67
C PRO A 35 -3.58 15.39 16.26
N LEU A 36 -4.44 15.05 15.28
CA LEU A 36 -4.48 13.76 14.60
C LEU A 36 -4.48 13.91 13.08
N ASN A 37 -3.77 14.91 12.55
CA ASN A 37 -3.41 14.97 11.13
C ASN A 37 -2.38 13.89 10.84
N ILE A 38 -2.90 12.67 10.84
CA ILE A 38 -2.41 11.57 10.07
C ILE A 38 -2.69 12.00 8.64
N PHE A 39 -1.73 12.76 8.11
CA PHE A 39 -1.12 12.63 6.80
C PHE A 39 -1.94 12.12 5.62
N CYS A 40 -2.69 11.06 5.86
CA CYS A 40 -3.47 10.32 4.92
C CYS A 40 -4.91 10.82 4.79
N PHE A 41 -5.45 11.74 5.61
CA PHE A 41 -6.92 11.95 5.57
C PHE A 41 -7.50 13.38 5.64
N LEU A 42 -6.81 14.35 6.23
CA LEU A 42 -7.43 15.61 6.66
C LEU A 42 -6.84 16.88 6.02
N CYS A 43 -6.05 16.73 4.95
CA CYS A 43 -5.57 17.82 4.11
C CYS A 43 -6.44 17.92 2.86
N THR A 44 -6.75 19.13 2.39
CA THR A 44 -7.57 19.35 1.17
C THR A 44 -6.99 18.65 -0.06
N ASN A 45 -5.68 18.68 -0.24
CA ASN A 45 -5.01 17.95 -1.33
C ASN A 45 -5.23 16.43 -1.19
N VAL A 46 -5.10 15.92 0.04
CA VAL A 46 -5.29 14.49 0.34
C VAL A 46 -6.74 14.06 0.12
N ASP A 47 -7.72 14.90 0.44
CA ASP A 47 -9.12 14.61 0.16
C ASP A 47 -9.41 14.51 -1.35
N MET A 48 -8.77 15.37 -2.17
CA MET A 48 -8.85 15.24 -3.64
C MET A 48 -8.24 13.92 -4.12
N VAL A 49 -7.10 13.50 -3.58
CA VAL A 49 -6.49 12.20 -3.90
C VAL A 49 -7.47 11.05 -3.64
N TRP A 50 -8.15 11.06 -2.49
CA TRP A 50 -9.15 10.03 -2.17
C TRP A 50 -10.37 10.07 -3.09
N LYS A 51 -10.82 11.26 -3.51
CA LYS A 51 -11.92 11.41 -4.48
C LYS A 51 -11.55 10.87 -5.86
N LEU A 52 -10.29 11.03 -6.27
CA LEU A 52 -9.78 10.58 -7.57
C LEU A 52 -9.36 9.10 -7.57
N PHE A 53 -9.19 8.49 -6.40
CA PHE A 53 -8.86 7.09 -6.27
C PHE A 53 -10.06 6.21 -6.66
N PRO A 54 -9.90 5.18 -7.51
CA PRO A 54 -11.04 4.42 -8.03
C PRO A 54 -11.71 3.51 -6.99
N ILE A 55 -11.04 3.22 -5.87
CA ILE A 55 -11.60 2.40 -4.80
C ILE A 55 -12.16 3.32 -3.72
N GLN A 56 -13.47 3.30 -3.59
CA GLN A 56 -14.18 4.05 -2.55
C GLN A 56 -14.56 3.12 -1.40
N TRP A 57 -14.37 3.62 -0.18
CA TRP A 57 -14.66 2.88 1.03
C TRP A 57 -15.83 3.53 1.77
N GLU A 58 -17.03 2.98 1.56
CA GLU A 58 -18.19 3.35 2.36
C GLU A 58 -17.94 3.06 3.84
N GLY A 59 -18.30 4.01 4.70
CA GLY A 59 -18.22 3.81 6.14
C GLY A 59 -16.82 3.94 6.76
N LEU A 60 -15.79 4.22 5.95
CA LEU A 60 -14.42 4.48 6.43
C LEU A 60 -14.12 5.98 6.51
N THR A 61 -14.78 6.82 5.72
CA THR A 61 -14.59 8.28 5.75
C THR A 61 -14.87 8.89 7.13
N GLN A 62 -15.89 8.39 7.85
CA GLN A 62 -16.21 8.88 9.20
C GLN A 62 -15.20 8.47 10.27
N ASP A 63 -14.27 7.55 9.98
CA ASP A 63 -13.24 7.11 10.93
C ASP A 63 -11.85 7.64 10.63
N ARG A 64 -11.74 8.50 9.61
CA ARG A 64 -10.50 9.20 9.24
C ARG A 64 -9.85 9.98 10.39
N TRP A 65 -10.62 10.33 11.42
CA TRP A 65 -10.14 10.99 12.64
C TRP A 65 -9.38 10.05 13.58
N CYS A 66 -9.45 8.72 13.41
CA CYS A 66 -8.74 7.75 14.23
C CYS A 66 -8.15 6.63 13.35
N ILE A 67 -6.85 6.68 13.10
CA ILE A 67 -6.17 5.69 12.23
C ILE A 67 -6.36 4.26 12.72
N TRP A 68 -6.38 4.02 14.03
CA TRP A 68 -6.56 2.67 14.56
C TRP A 68 -7.95 2.13 14.22
N ARG A 69 -8.98 2.95 14.37
CA ARG A 69 -10.35 2.58 14.01
C ARG A 69 -10.50 2.41 12.50
N TRP A 70 -9.94 3.33 11.72
CA TRP A 70 -9.93 3.27 10.27
C TRP A 70 -9.21 2.01 9.76
N TRP A 71 -8.01 1.74 10.28
CA TRP A 71 -7.19 0.58 9.93
C TRP A 71 -7.86 -0.73 10.35
N GLY A 72 -8.47 -0.78 11.54
CA GLY A 72 -9.22 -1.94 12.00
C GLY A 72 -10.36 -2.29 11.05
N LYS A 73 -11.16 -1.30 10.62
CA LYS A 73 -12.22 -1.51 9.63
C LYS A 73 -11.69 -1.95 8.27
N LEU A 74 -10.58 -1.37 7.80
CA LEU A 74 -9.94 -1.78 6.56
C LEU A 74 -9.44 -3.24 6.64
N ALA A 75 -8.84 -3.63 7.75
CA ALA A 75 -8.37 -4.99 7.99
C ALA A 75 -9.53 -6.00 8.07
N GLU A 76 -10.65 -5.64 8.71
CA GLU A 76 -11.87 -6.46 8.69
C GLU A 76 -12.43 -6.61 7.27
N ALA A 77 -12.39 -5.55 6.46
CA ALA A 77 -12.80 -5.65 5.07
C ALA A 77 -11.91 -6.61 4.27
N ALA A 78 -10.60 -6.66 4.55
CA ALA A 78 -9.63 -7.54 3.90
C ALA A 78 -9.91 -9.04 4.09
N LYS A 79 -10.67 -9.44 5.12
CA LYS A 79 -11.05 -10.84 5.36
C LYS A 79 -11.96 -11.40 4.26
N ASN A 80 -12.65 -10.53 3.52
CA ASN A 80 -13.41 -10.92 2.33
C ASN A 80 -12.47 -10.93 1.11
N SER A 81 -12.38 -12.05 0.40
CA SER A 81 -11.45 -12.24 -0.73
C SER A 81 -11.61 -11.20 -1.84
N THR A 82 -12.84 -10.81 -2.18
CA THR A 82 -13.12 -9.74 -3.16
C THR A 82 -12.61 -8.38 -2.69
N ARG A 83 -12.62 -8.11 -1.38
CA ARG A 83 -12.16 -6.85 -0.81
C ARG A 83 -10.67 -6.81 -0.50
N LYS A 84 -9.99 -7.97 -0.51
CA LYS A 84 -8.55 -8.05 -0.26
C LYS A 84 -7.75 -7.24 -1.29
N GLU A 85 -8.07 -7.40 -2.58
CA GLU A 85 -7.44 -6.64 -3.68
C GLU A 85 -7.62 -5.13 -3.50
N HIS A 86 -8.81 -4.70 -3.09
CA HIS A 86 -9.09 -3.30 -2.80
C HIS A 86 -8.25 -2.76 -1.63
N VAL A 87 -8.04 -3.57 -0.60
CA VAL A 87 -7.17 -3.19 0.55
C VAL A 87 -5.73 -3.05 0.11
N GLU A 88 -5.22 -3.96 -0.73
CA GLU A 88 -3.86 -3.88 -1.28
C GLU A 88 -3.65 -2.59 -2.08
N ALA A 89 -4.54 -2.27 -3.02
CA ALA A 89 -4.49 -1.02 -3.76
C ALA A 89 -4.56 0.21 -2.84
N THR A 90 -5.38 0.15 -1.78
CA THR A 90 -5.48 1.22 -0.77
C THR A 90 -4.17 1.41 -0.02
N ILE A 91 -3.42 0.35 0.27
CA ILE A 91 -2.07 0.46 0.86
C ILE A 91 -1.12 1.21 -0.08
N TYR A 92 -1.19 0.96 -1.39
CA TYR A 92 -0.41 1.70 -2.39
C TYR A 92 -0.80 3.19 -2.43
N GLN A 93 -2.08 3.52 -2.26
CA GLN A 93 -2.53 4.91 -2.16
C GLN A 93 -1.95 5.63 -0.94
N LEU A 94 -2.01 4.98 0.23
CA LEU A 94 -1.40 5.51 1.46
C LEU A 94 0.12 5.71 1.31
N TRP A 95 0.77 4.81 0.56
CA TRP A 95 2.19 4.93 0.23
C TRP A 95 2.49 6.12 -0.68
N GLN A 96 1.68 6.38 -1.72
CA GLN A 96 1.87 7.57 -2.58
C GLN A 96 1.72 8.86 -1.79
N LEU A 97 0.71 8.93 -0.92
CA LEU A 97 0.51 10.07 -0.03
C LEU A 97 1.78 10.30 0.80
N TRP A 98 2.27 9.26 1.48
CA TRP A 98 3.50 9.30 2.28
C TRP A 98 4.72 9.81 1.49
N LYS A 99 4.94 9.28 0.28
CA LYS A 99 6.03 9.72 -0.59
C LYS A 99 5.87 11.19 -0.98
N SER A 100 4.68 11.60 -1.38
CA SER A 100 4.40 12.96 -1.86
C SER A 100 4.72 14.02 -0.82
N ARG A 101 4.19 13.93 0.41
CA ARG A 101 4.59 14.93 1.42
C ARG A 101 6.06 14.85 1.75
N ASN A 102 6.69 13.67 1.77
CA ASN A 102 8.13 13.63 2.03
C ASN A 102 8.91 14.38 0.93
N ASP A 103 8.51 14.21 -0.33
CA ASP A 103 9.08 14.94 -1.46
C ASP A 103 8.85 16.45 -1.32
N TRP A 104 7.65 16.88 -0.92
CA TRP A 104 7.39 18.29 -0.59
C TRP A 104 8.25 18.78 0.58
N ARG A 105 8.35 18.00 1.67
CA ARG A 105 9.03 18.42 2.90
C ARG A 105 10.53 18.55 2.75
N PHE A 106 11.16 17.64 2.01
CA PHE A 106 12.62 17.59 1.88
C PHE A 106 13.11 18.20 0.57
N ASN A 107 12.30 18.17 -0.49
CA ASN A 107 12.69 18.60 -1.83
C ASN A 107 11.80 19.73 -2.40
N GLN A 108 10.79 20.21 -1.66
CA GLN A 108 9.83 21.23 -2.12
C GLN A 108 9.15 20.86 -3.46
N LYS A 109 9.00 19.56 -3.70
CA LYS A 109 8.42 19.05 -4.93
C LYS A 109 6.96 18.67 -4.72
N GLU A 110 6.09 19.46 -5.33
CA GLU A 110 4.66 19.22 -5.30
C GLU A 110 4.31 18.04 -6.21
N THR A 111 3.36 17.22 -5.77
CA THR A 111 2.80 16.16 -6.61
C THR A 111 1.30 16.39 -6.76
N PRO A 112 0.78 16.53 -7.99
CA PRO A 112 -0.65 16.67 -8.22
C PRO A 112 -1.46 15.46 -7.70
N ALA A 113 -2.66 15.73 -7.19
CA ALA A 113 -3.52 14.71 -6.59
C ALA A 113 -3.87 13.56 -7.54
N ASP A 114 -4.17 13.87 -8.80
CA ASP A 114 -4.48 12.93 -9.86
C ASP A 114 -3.29 12.03 -10.19
N PHE A 115 -2.08 12.60 -10.20
CA PHE A 115 -0.85 11.84 -10.40
C PHE A 115 -0.61 10.86 -9.25
N MET A 116 -0.84 11.27 -7.99
CA MET A 116 -0.74 10.36 -6.84
C MET A 116 -1.71 9.17 -6.95
N ALA A 117 -2.98 9.44 -7.29
CA ALA A 117 -3.99 8.40 -7.42
C ALA A 117 -3.68 7.41 -8.55
N ARG A 118 -3.32 7.91 -9.74
CA ARG A 118 -2.92 7.06 -10.88
C ARG A 118 -1.69 6.21 -10.55
N ARG A 119 -0.67 6.82 -9.95
CA ARG A 119 0.57 6.13 -9.59
C ARG A 119 0.34 5.00 -8.58
N ALA A 120 -0.61 5.16 -7.65
CA ALA A 120 -0.97 4.11 -6.72
C ALA A 120 -1.48 2.87 -7.46
N ILE A 121 -2.40 3.06 -8.40
CA ILE A 121 -3.00 2.00 -9.22
C ILE A 121 -1.95 1.36 -10.14
N ASP A 122 -1.10 2.17 -10.79
CA ASP A 122 -0.05 1.66 -11.66
C ASP A 122 0.98 0.80 -10.90
N GLU A 123 1.42 1.26 -9.73
CA GLU A 123 2.37 0.51 -8.91
C GLU A 123 1.76 -0.79 -8.38
N TRP A 124 0.47 -0.78 -8.02
CA TRP A 124 -0.28 -1.98 -7.63
C TRP A 124 -0.46 -2.96 -8.79
N ASN A 125 -0.88 -2.51 -9.97
CA ASN A 125 -1.00 -3.34 -11.18
C ASN A 125 0.33 -4.00 -11.54
N LYS A 126 1.44 -3.26 -11.44
CA LYS A 126 2.79 -3.81 -11.64
C LYS A 126 3.13 -4.90 -10.61
N PHE A 127 2.69 -4.76 -9.36
CA PHE A 127 2.86 -5.79 -8.34
C PHE A 127 2.05 -7.04 -8.67
N LEU A 128 0.77 -6.90 -9.03
CA LEU A 128 -0.08 -8.02 -9.45
C LEU A 128 0.54 -8.78 -10.63
N ASN A 129 0.98 -8.06 -11.66
CA ASN A 129 1.60 -8.67 -12.84
C ASN A 129 2.88 -9.44 -12.49
N ARG A 130 3.72 -8.89 -11.61
CA ARG A 130 4.93 -9.60 -11.14
C ARG A 130 4.61 -10.85 -10.34
N ASN A 131 3.58 -10.83 -9.50
CA ASN A 131 3.19 -12.00 -8.73
C ASN A 131 2.65 -13.11 -9.63
N LYS A 132 1.78 -12.77 -10.60
CA LYS A 132 1.28 -13.72 -11.60
C LYS A 132 2.41 -14.38 -12.39
N LEU A 133 3.40 -13.59 -12.84
CA LEU A 133 4.59 -14.12 -13.53
C LEU A 133 5.41 -15.04 -12.63
N THR A 134 5.49 -14.73 -11.34
CA THR A 134 6.24 -15.55 -10.36
C THR A 134 5.52 -16.86 -10.08
N GLU A 135 4.19 -16.86 -10.00
CA GLU A 135 3.35 -18.04 -9.83
C GLU A 135 3.44 -18.96 -11.05
N ALA A 136 3.27 -18.42 -12.26
CA ALA A 136 3.43 -19.17 -13.51
C ALA A 136 4.82 -19.84 -13.60
N ARG A 137 5.89 -19.08 -13.27
CA ARG A 137 7.24 -19.63 -13.24
C ARG A 137 7.42 -20.77 -12.24
N ARG A 138 6.74 -20.73 -11.09
CA ARG A 138 6.80 -21.81 -10.09
C ARG A 138 6.08 -23.06 -10.59
N GLU A 139 4.94 -22.90 -11.26
CA GLU A 139 4.19 -23.99 -11.88
C GLU A 139 5.01 -24.67 -12.97
N ASP A 140 5.69 -23.90 -13.82
CA ASP A 140 6.60 -24.42 -14.86
C ASP A 140 7.74 -25.25 -14.26
N ILE A 141 8.40 -24.74 -13.20
CA ILE A 141 9.47 -25.47 -12.51
C ILE A 141 8.95 -26.78 -11.90
N HIS A 142 7.80 -26.75 -11.23
CA HIS A 142 7.19 -27.96 -10.68
C HIS A 142 6.79 -28.96 -11.77
N HIS A 143 6.35 -28.49 -12.94
CA HIS A 143 6.05 -29.34 -14.08
C HIS A 143 7.31 -30.00 -14.65
N GLU A 144 8.39 -29.25 -14.85
CA GLU A 144 9.68 -29.76 -15.31
C GLU A 144 10.27 -30.78 -14.33
N ASP A 145 10.23 -30.51 -13.02
CA ASP A 145 10.71 -31.44 -11.99
C ASP A 145 9.91 -32.75 -12.01
N ASN A 146 8.58 -32.68 -12.13
CA ASN A 146 7.73 -33.87 -12.23
C ASN A 146 8.04 -34.71 -13.48
N LEU A 147 8.24 -34.06 -14.65
CA LEU A 147 8.64 -34.74 -15.88
C LEU A 147 10.03 -35.40 -15.73
N ARG A 148 10.98 -34.73 -15.10
CA ARG A 148 12.33 -35.24 -14.87
C ARG A 148 12.33 -36.45 -13.93
N VAL A 149 11.60 -36.38 -12.83
CA VAL A 149 11.45 -37.50 -11.88
C VAL A 149 10.76 -38.69 -12.55
N GLY A 150 9.66 -38.45 -13.28
CA GLY A 150 8.95 -39.50 -14.02
C GLY A 150 9.83 -40.18 -15.07
N THR A 151 10.60 -39.40 -15.84
CA THR A 151 11.53 -39.93 -16.85
C THR A 151 12.67 -40.73 -16.22
N SER A 152 13.23 -40.24 -15.11
CA SER A 152 14.26 -40.96 -14.35
C SER A 152 13.74 -42.30 -13.80
N PHE A 153 12.52 -42.32 -13.26
CA PHE A 153 11.88 -43.53 -12.77
C PHE A 153 11.66 -44.56 -13.90
N TRP A 154 11.13 -44.12 -15.05
CA TRP A 154 10.95 -44.98 -16.22
C TRP A 154 12.26 -45.56 -16.75
N ASN A 155 13.34 -44.78 -16.76
CA ASN A 155 14.65 -45.26 -17.19
C ASN A 155 15.25 -46.29 -16.23
N LEU A 156 15.09 -46.10 -14.91
CA LEU A 156 15.51 -47.07 -13.89
C LEU A 156 14.69 -48.37 -13.97
N PHE A 157 13.38 -48.24 -14.22
CA PHE A 157 12.49 -49.38 -14.41
C PHE A 157 12.92 -50.23 -15.61
N LYS A 158 13.20 -49.61 -16.76
CA LYS A 158 13.73 -50.32 -17.95
C LYS A 158 15.05 -51.04 -17.69
N GLN A 159 15.97 -50.43 -16.94
CA GLN A 159 17.23 -51.09 -16.55
C GLN A 159 17.02 -52.30 -15.65
N SER A 160 15.97 -52.30 -14.82
CA SER A 160 15.64 -53.43 -13.92
C SER A 160 14.93 -54.59 -14.63
N GLU A 161 14.24 -54.34 -15.75
CA GLU A 161 13.53 -55.37 -16.51
C GLU A 161 14.36 -56.03 -17.62
N GLY A 162 15.61 -55.59 -17.85
CA GLY A 162 16.52 -56.24 -18.79
C GLY A 162 16.10 -56.15 -20.26
N LEU A 163 15.48 -55.03 -20.66
CA LEU A 163 15.25 -54.65 -22.06
C LEU A 163 16.27 -53.60 -22.54
#